data_AF-A0A086R0J6-F1
#
_entry.id   AF-A0A086R0J6-F1
#
_cell.length_a   1.000
_cell.length_b   1.000
_cell.length_c   1.000
_cell.angle_alpha   90.00
_cell.angle_beta   90.00
_cell.angle_gamma   90.00
#
_symmetry.space_group_name_H-M   'P 1'
#
loop_
_entity.id
_entity.type
_entity.pdbx_description
1 polymer ?
#
loop_
_entity_poly.entity_id
_entity_poly.type
_entity_poly.pdbx_seq_one_letter_code
_entity_poly.pdbx_strand_id
1 'polypeptide(L)' 'MWRSSGVSFTRYASEMAALLRQCLKEPYRTQAMQRNQIHLKETVYQQGQVLTRETFNDIKKAFEAAAKHAGEK' A
#
# COMPACT_ATOMS: atom_id res chain seq x y z
N MET A 1 -10.00 6.80 -15.18
CA MET A 1 -8.68 6.22 -15.46
C MET A 1 -8.19 5.27 -14.34
N TRP A 2 -8.27 5.58 -13.04
CA TRP A 2 -7.85 4.61 -12.00
C TRP A 2 -8.77 3.37 -11.88
N ARG A 3 -10.10 3.56 -11.98
CA ARG A 3 -11.10 2.47 -11.97
C ARG A 3 -10.91 1.49 -13.14
N SER A 4 -10.61 2.01 -14.33
CA SER A 4 -10.38 1.20 -15.53
C SER A 4 -9.09 0.39 -15.47
N SER A 5 -8.13 0.82 -14.65
CA SER A 5 -6.86 0.11 -14.42
C SER A 5 -6.93 -0.92 -13.28
N GLY A 6 -8.11 -1.19 -12.72
CA GLY A 6 -8.28 -2.15 -11.62
C GLY A 6 -7.68 -1.69 -10.29
N VAL A 7 -7.36 -0.40 -10.15
CA VAL A 7 -6.78 0.17 -8.93
C VAL A 7 -7.91 0.59 -7.99
N SER A 8 -7.78 0.33 -6.69
CA SER A 8 -8.75 0.83 -5.69
C SER A 8 -8.59 2.33 -5.46
N PHE A 9 -9.66 3.02 -5.08
CA PHE A 9 -9.61 4.45 -4.77
C PHE A 9 -8.54 4.77 -3.72
N THR A 10 -8.48 3.95 -2.67
CA THR A 10 -7.53 4.11 -1.56
C THR A 10 -6.08 3.99 -2.03
N ARG A 11 -5.78 3.02 -2.91
CA ARG A 11 -4.44 2.87 -3.49
C ARG A 11 -4.06 4.10 -4.30
N TYR A 12 -4.94 4.51 -5.20
CA TYR A 12 -4.71 5.69 -6.04
C TYR A 12 -4.48 6.95 -5.20
N ALA A 13 -5.37 7.25 -4.25
CA ALA A 13 -5.25 8.42 -3.38
C ALA A 13 -3.96 8.42 -2.55
N SER A 14 -3.55 7.24 -2.06
CA SER A 14 -2.32 7.11 -1.26
C SER A 14 -1.07 7.34 -2.10
N GLU A 15 -1.01 6.79 -3.32
CA GLU A 15 0.10 6.99 -4.25
C GLU A 15 0.22 8.46 -4.68
N MET A 16 -0.89 9.11 -5.02
CA MET A 16 -0.90 10.53 -5.38
C MET A 16 -0.48 11.44 -4.21
N ALA A 17 -0.93 11.13 -3.00
CA ALA A 17 -0.51 11.86 -1.81
C ALA A 17 1.00 11.69 -1.54
N ALA A 18 1.57 10.51 -1.80
CA ALA A 18 3.01 10.29 -1.66
C ALA A 18 3.81 11.13 -2.66
N LEU A 19 3.36 11.24 -3.92
CA LEU A 19 3.99 12.10 -4.94
C LEU A 19 3.92 13.58 -4.52
N LEU A 20 2.76 14.05 -4.08
CA LEU A 20 2.58 15.44 -3.63
C LEU A 20 3.55 15.80 -2.49
N ARG A 21 3.76 14.88 -1.54
CA ARG A 21 4.70 15.09 -0.42
C ARG A 21 6.14 15.24 -0.87
N GLN A 22 6.53 14.61 -1.99
CA GLN A 22 7.89 14.73 -2.54
C GLN A 22 8.15 16.11 -3.17
N CYS A 23 7.09 16.78 -3.64
CA CYS A 23 7.17 18.11 -4.24
C CYS A 23 7.22 19.25 -3.20
N LEU A 24 7.09 18.95 -1.90
CA LEU A 24 7.18 19.95 -0.84
C LEU A 24 8.63 20.40 -0.63
N LYS A 25 8.80 21.63 -0.14
CA LYS A 25 10.10 22.18 0.27
C LYS A 25 10.52 21.65 1.65
N GLU A 26 11.82 21.51 1.90
CA GLU A 26 12.36 21.25 3.24
C GLU A 26 12.06 22.43 4.20
N PRO A 27 11.68 22.16 5.47
CA PRO A 27 11.67 20.87 6.17
C PRO A 27 10.33 20.11 6.08
N TYR A 28 9.29 20.70 5.49
CA TYR A 28 7.94 20.13 5.44
C TYR A 28 7.87 18.82 4.67
N ARG A 29 8.72 18.67 3.65
CA ARG A 29 8.91 17.41 2.94
C ARG A 29 9.25 16.27 3.90
N THR A 30 10.28 16.44 4.73
CA THR A 30 10.75 15.40 5.65
C THR A 30 9.67 15.03 6.65
N GLN A 31 8.97 16.02 7.22
CA GLN A 31 7.86 15.79 8.15
C GLN A 31 6.70 15.06 7.47
N ALA A 32 6.33 15.47 6.25
CA ALA A 32 5.21 14.86 5.54
C ALA A 32 5.55 13.44 5.04
N MET A 33 6.80 13.18 4.66
CA MET A 33 7.28 11.87 4.19
C MET A 33 7.18 10.79 5.28
N GLN A 34 7.25 11.14 6.56
CA GLN A 34 7.03 10.20 7.66
C GLN A 34 5.64 9.54 7.58
N ARG A 35 4.63 10.24 7.05
CA ARG A 35 3.27 9.71 6.87
C ARG A 35 3.17 8.61 5.81
N ASN A 36 4.21 8.40 4.99
CA ASN A 36 4.24 7.32 4.01
C ASN A 36 4.74 6.00 4.60
N GLN A 37 5.34 6.02 5.79
CA GLN A 37 5.87 4.82 6.44
C GLN A 37 4.72 3.98 6.98
N ILE A 38 4.77 2.67 6.74
CA ILE A 38 3.84 1.70 7.30
C ILE A 38 4.61 0.55 7.93
N HIS A 39 4.00 -0.08 8.93
CA HIS A 39 4.47 -1.32 9.54
C HIS A 39 3.27 -2.27 9.64
N LEU A 40 2.95 -2.93 8.54
CA LEU A 40 1.77 -3.78 8.43
C LEU A 40 2.19 -5.24 8.49
N LYS A 41 1.39 -6.05 9.18
CA LYS A 41 1.55 -7.49 9.24
C LYS A 41 0.26 -8.15 8.79
N GLU A 42 0.33 -8.86 7.69
CA GLU A 42 -0.78 -9.62 7.14
C GLU A 42 -0.66 -11.08 7.55
N THR A 43 -1.79 -11.71 7.86
CA THR A 43 -1.86 -13.15 8.09
C THR A 43 -3.12 -13.66 7.44
N VAL A 44 -2.96 -14.44 6.37
CA VAL A 44 -4.06 -15.03 5.62
C VAL A 44 -4.40 -16.37 6.25
N TYR A 45 -5.67 -16.59 6.53
CA TYR A 45 -6.18 -17.84 7.09
C TYR A 45 -7.08 -18.54 6.06
N GLN A 46 -6.91 -19.85 5.91
CA GLN A 46 -7.76 -20.70 5.08
C GLN A 46 -8.12 -21.96 5.88
N GLN A 47 -9.42 -22.30 5.92
CA GLN A 47 -9.92 -23.46 6.69
C GLN A 47 -9.47 -23.47 8.16
N GLY A 48 -9.32 -22.30 8.78
CA GLY A 48 -8.91 -22.15 10.17
C GLY A 48 -7.40 -22.30 10.43
N GLN A 49 -6.59 -22.57 9.40
CA GLN A 49 -5.13 -22.59 9.50
C GLN A 49 -4.50 -21.36 8.86
N VAL A 50 -3.30 -20.99 9.33
CA VAL A 50 -2.53 -19.89 8.73
C VAL A 50 -1.96 -20.38 7.41
N LEU A 51 -2.33 -19.72 6.31
CA LEU A 51 -1.81 -19.98 4.98
C LEU A 51 -0.51 -19.20 4.74
N THR A 52 -0.54 -17.89 4.94
CA THR A 52 0.63 -17.01 4.78
C THR A 52 0.69 -15.98 5.90
N ARG A 53 1.92 -15.55 6.22
CA ARG A 53 2.19 -14.46 7.16
C ARG A 53 3.28 -13.57 6.57
N GLU A 54 2.90 -12.37 6.18
CA GLU A 54 3.80 -11.42 5.54
C GLU A 54 3.87 -10.12 6.35
N THR A 55 5.02 -9.44 6.29
CA THR A 55 5.22 -8.15 6.95
C THR A 55 5.65 -7.13 5.90
N PHE A 56 4.89 -6.04 5.78
CA PHE A 56 5.08 -4.99 4.81
C PHE A 56 5.51 -3.70 5.50
N ASN A 57 6.68 -3.20 5.10
CA ASN A 57 7.19 -1.90 5.52
C ASN A 57 6.96 -0.81 4.45
N ASP A 58 6.39 -1.17 3.31
CA ASP A 58 6.13 -0.27 2.18
C ASP A 58 4.71 -0.50 1.66
N ILE A 59 3.95 0.60 1.54
CA ILE A 59 2.57 0.62 1.02
C ILE A 59 2.49 0.01 -0.38
N LYS A 60 3.48 0.27 -1.25
CA LYS A 60 3.46 -0.24 -2.63
C LYS A 60 3.54 -1.77 -2.64
N LYS A 61 4.45 -2.33 -1.86
CA LYS A 61 4.61 -3.79 -1.72
C LYS A 61 3.35 -4.45 -1.16
N ALA A 62 2.71 -3.81 -0.17
CA ALA A 62 1.45 -4.30 0.40
C ALA A 62 0.34 -4.35 -0.65
N PHE A 63 0.20 -3.31 -1.48
CA PHE A 63 -0.81 -3.29 -2.54
C PHE A 63 -0.51 -4.26 -3.71
N GLU A 64 0.76 -4.49 -4.02
CA GLU A 64 1.16 -5.50 -5.01
C GLU A 64 0.86 -6.92 -4.53
N ALA A 65 1.13 -7.22 -3.26
CA ALA A 65 0.77 -8.51 -2.64
C ALA A 65 -0.76 -8.72 -2.67
N ALA A 66 -1.53 -7.70 -2.28
CA ALA A 66 -2.99 -7.75 -2.36
C ALA A 66 -3.51 -7.95 -3.80
N ALA A 67 -2.87 -7.36 -4.80
CA ALA A 67 -3.25 -7.54 -6.20
C ALA A 67 -3.01 -8.97 -6.71
N LYS A 68 -1.93 -9.64 -6.26
CA LYS A 68 -1.66 -11.05 -6.60
C LYS A 68 -2.76 -11.97 -6.07
N HIS A 69 -3.16 -11.80 -4.81
CA HIS A 69 -4.24 -12.59 -4.21
C HIS A 69 -5.62 -12.32 -4.83
N ALA A 70 -5.85 -11.13 -5.39
CA ALA A 70 -7.11 -10.81 -6.07
C ALA A 70 -7.23 -11.44 -7.48
N GLY A 71 -6.10 -11.76 -8.13
CA GLY A 71 -6.04 -12.35 -9.47
C GLY A 71 -6.11 -13.88 -9.52
N GLU A 72 -6.01 -14.57 -8.38
CA GLU A 72 -6.12 -16.03 -8.25
C GLU A 72 -7.58 -16.51 -8.11
N LYS A 73 -8.50 -15.91 -8.89
CA LYS A 73 -9.90 -16.39 -8.99
C LYS A 73 -10.13 -17.21 -10.24
#